data_AF-A0A3C0VWX4-F1
#
_entry.id   AF-A0A3C0VWX4-F1
#
_cell.length_a   1.000
_cell.length_b   1.000
_cell.length_c   1.000
_cell.angle_alpha   90.00
_cell.angle_beta   90.00
_cell.angle_gamma   90.00
#
_symmetry.space_group_name_H-M   'P 1'
#
loop_
_entity.id
_entity.type
_entity.pdbx_description
1 polymer ?
#
loop_
_entity_poly.entity_id
_entity_poly.type
_entity_poly.pdbx_seq_one_letter_code
_entity_poly.pdbx_strand_id
1 'polypeptide(L)'
;AFGFEVVAVQGLSTVTEAGLADIAKMVDFIKGKKLKAIFVESSVNPAAIERVSKDAGVKIGGELFSDACGKPGEMHEGNGEKYDVGTFVGMVKHNINTIVDALK
;
A
#
# COMPACT_ATOMS: atom_id res chain seq x y z
N ALA A 1 1.49 -12.24 11.73
CA ALA A 1 0.18 -12.71 11.23
C ALA A 1 0.19 -12.59 9.71
N PHE A 2 -0.46 -13.50 8.98
CA PHE A 2 -0.54 -13.56 7.50
C PHE A 2 0.72 -13.89 6.68
N GLY A 3 1.92 -13.88 7.28
CA GLY A 3 3.14 -14.39 6.61
C GLY A 3 3.72 -13.48 5.52
N PHE A 4 3.31 -12.20 5.46
CA PHE A 4 3.89 -11.21 4.56
C PHE A 4 5.19 -10.63 5.11
N GLU A 5 6.16 -10.42 4.23
CA GLU A 5 7.29 -9.52 4.46
C GLU A 5 6.88 -8.11 4.00
N VAL A 6 6.92 -7.14 4.91
CA VAL A 6 6.52 -5.76 4.63
C VAL A 6 7.77 -4.91 4.51
N VAL A 7 7.91 -4.22 3.38
CA VAL A 7 9.02 -3.31 3.09
C VAL A 7 8.44 -1.96 2.67
N ALA A 8 8.82 -0.90 3.39
CA ALA A 8 8.39 0.46 3.10
C ALA A 8 9.55 1.29 2.52
N VAL A 9 9.26 2.23 1.61
CA VAL A 9 10.29 3.08 0.98
C VAL A 9 10.84 4.13 1.95
N GLN A 10 9.96 4.60 2.84
CA GLN A 10 10.32 5.33 4.05
C GLN A 10 10.35 4.30 5.18
N GLY A 11 11.22 4.46 6.18
CA GLY A 11 11.25 3.53 7.32
C GLY A 11 9.88 3.39 8.01
N LEU A 12 9.76 2.45 8.96
CA LEU A 12 8.52 2.23 9.74
C LEU A 12 8.03 3.46 10.54
N SER A 13 8.77 4.57 10.52
CA SER A 13 8.38 5.84 11.13
C SER A 13 8.42 6.95 10.08
N THR A 14 7.29 7.64 9.92
CA THR A 14 7.01 8.74 8.97
C THR A 14 7.80 10.03 9.23
N VAL A 15 8.91 9.95 9.96
CA VAL A 15 9.66 11.12 10.47
C VAL A 15 10.55 11.76 9.39
N THR A 16 10.88 11.02 8.33
CA THR A 16 11.76 11.52 7.25
C THR A 16 11.28 11.07 5.88
N GLU A 17 11.15 12.01 4.95
CA GLU A 17 10.90 11.70 3.54
C GLU A 17 12.00 10.80 2.96
N ALA A 18 11.61 9.92 2.03
CA ALA A 18 12.55 9.00 1.38
C ALA A 18 13.57 9.77 0.54
N GLY A 19 14.85 9.53 0.81
CA GLY A 19 15.90 10.08 -0.02
C GLY A 19 15.96 9.42 -1.39
N LEU A 20 16.66 10.05 -2.35
CA LEU A 20 16.88 9.49 -3.69
C LEU A 20 17.54 8.10 -3.65
N ALA A 21 18.44 7.88 -2.68
CA ALA A 21 19.09 6.58 -2.49
C ALA A 21 18.11 5.48 -2.07
N ASP A 22 17.11 5.80 -1.26
CA ASP A 22 16.13 4.82 -0.79
C ASP A 22 15.13 4.46 -1.90
N ILE A 23 14.72 5.45 -2.70
CA ILE A 23 13.95 5.22 -3.93
C ILE A 23 14.71 4.28 -4.87
N ALA A 24 15.99 4.54 -5.13
CA ALA A 24 16.81 3.71 -6.01
C ALA A 24 16.92 2.26 -5.50
N LYS A 25 17.23 2.07 -4.21
CA LYS A 25 17.28 0.74 -3.58
C LYS A 25 15.95 -0.01 -3.69
N MET A 26 14.84 0.69 -3.49
CA MET A 26 13.51 0.10 -3.59
C MET A 26 13.17 -0.31 -5.02
N VAL A 27 13.52 0.51 -6.01
CA VAL A 27 13.38 0.17 -7.43
C VAL A 27 14.16 -1.11 -7.77
N ASP A 28 15.41 -1.22 -7.32
CA ASP A 28 16.25 -2.39 -7.55
C ASP A 28 15.67 -3.65 -6.86
N PHE A 29 15.20 -3.50 -5.62
CA PHE A 29 14.54 -4.58 -4.88
C PHE A 29 13.30 -5.11 -5.61
N ILE A 30 12.42 -4.21 -6.06
CA ILE A 30 11.19 -4.55 -6.80
C ILE A 30 11.53 -5.32 -8.09
N LYS A 31 12.49 -4.81 -8.87
CA LYS A 31 12.92 -5.46 -10.12
C LYS A 31 13.55 -6.83 -9.85
N GLY A 32 14.41 -6.92 -8.84
CA GLY A 32 15.09 -8.16 -8.46
C GLY A 32 14.13 -9.26 -7.97
N LYS A 33 13.09 -8.87 -7.21
CA LYS A 33 12.06 -9.79 -6.71
C LYS A 33 10.91 -10.03 -7.69
N LYS A 34 10.84 -9.26 -8.78
CA LYS A 34 9.77 -9.32 -9.79
C LYS A 34 8.38 -9.18 -9.16
N LEU A 35 8.22 -8.20 -8.28
CA LEU A 35 6.94 -7.98 -7.59
C LEU A 35 5.85 -7.61 -8.60
N LYS A 36 4.64 -8.16 -8.41
CA LYS A 36 3.48 -7.86 -9.28
C LYS A 36 2.91 -6.46 -9.04
N ALA A 37 2.88 -6.02 -7.78
CA ALA A 37 2.26 -4.77 -7.36
C ALA A 37 2.94 -4.18 -6.12
N ILE A 38 2.78 -2.87 -5.96
CA ILE A 38 3.07 -2.10 -4.74
C ILE A 38 1.83 -1.31 -4.31
N PHE A 39 1.82 -0.71 -3.12
CA PHE A 39 0.64 -0.04 -2.57
C PHE A 39 1.00 1.34 -2.02
N VAL A 40 0.03 2.26 -2.02
CA VAL A 40 0.12 3.55 -1.32
C VAL A 40 -0.69 3.48 -0.02
N GLU A 41 -0.34 4.31 0.95
CA GLU A 41 -1.06 4.42 2.22
C GLU A 41 -1.82 5.74 2.29
N SER A 42 -3.02 5.72 2.87
CA SER A 42 -3.91 6.88 2.94
C SER A 42 -3.40 8.02 3.85
N SER A 43 -2.47 7.71 4.77
CA SER A 43 -1.94 8.67 5.77
C SER A 43 -0.69 9.42 5.32
N VAL A 44 -0.11 9.11 4.15
CA VAL A 44 1.16 9.68 3.69
C VAL A 44 1.09 10.17 2.24
N ASN A 45 2.03 11.04 1.86
CA ASN A 45 2.12 11.54 0.49
C ASN A 45 2.52 10.40 -0.48
N PRO A 46 1.74 10.11 -1.54
CA PRO A 46 2.00 9.00 -2.45
C PRO A 46 3.17 9.24 -3.41
N ALA A 47 3.70 10.47 -3.53
CA ALA A 47 4.67 10.86 -4.55
C ALA A 47 5.91 9.95 -4.63
N ALA A 48 6.42 9.50 -3.48
CA ALA A 48 7.57 8.59 -3.44
C ALA A 48 7.23 7.22 -4.06
N ILE A 49 6.06 6.67 -3.74
CA ILE A 49 5.60 5.38 -4.25
C ILE A 49 5.24 5.48 -5.74
N GLU A 50 4.62 6.58 -6.18
CA GLU A 50 4.37 6.85 -7.59
C GLU A 50 5.66 6.90 -8.40
N ARG A 51 6.70 7.54 -7.86
CA ARG A 51 8.02 7.58 -8.48
C ARG A 51 8.63 6.19 -8.59
N VAL A 52 8.58 5.41 -7.51
CA VAL A 52 9.06 4.02 -7.49
C VAL A 52 8.30 3.17 -8.51
N SER A 53 6.97 3.28 -8.58
CA SER A 53 6.14 2.57 -9.57
C SER A 53 6.62 2.84 -10.99
N LYS A 54 6.82 4.11 -11.34
CA LYS A 54 7.27 4.54 -12.65
C LYS A 54 8.67 4.02 -12.98
N ASP A 55 9.64 4.16 -12.07
CA ASP A 55 11.04 3.81 -12.30
C ASP A 55 11.27 2.28 -12.28
N ALA A 56 10.44 1.55 -11.52
CA ALA A 56 10.45 0.10 -11.46
C ALA A 56 9.63 -0.58 -12.57
N GLY A 57 8.66 0.13 -13.16
CA GLY A 57 7.69 -0.45 -14.08
C GLY A 57 6.71 -1.41 -13.40
N VAL A 58 6.44 -1.19 -12.10
CA VAL A 58 5.51 -2.01 -11.30
C VAL A 58 4.18 -1.27 -11.11
N LYS A 59 3.07 -2.00 -11.05
CA LYS A 59 1.74 -1.43 -10.88
C LYS A 59 1.49 -1.03 -9.42
N ILE A 60 0.78 0.09 -9.21
CA ILE A 60 0.16 0.38 -7.90
C ILE A 60 -1.16 -0.40 -7.81
N GLY A 61 -1.25 -1.30 -6.84
CA GLY A 61 -2.37 -2.21 -6.62
C GLY A 61 -3.59 -1.56 -5.98
N GLY A 62 -3.41 -0.40 -5.35
CA GLY A 62 -4.45 0.37 -4.71
C GLY A 62 -3.92 1.15 -3.51
N GLU A 63 -4.85 1.83 -2.85
CA GLU A 63 -4.61 2.50 -1.56
C GLU A 63 -4.96 1.56 -0.41
N LEU A 64 -4.15 1.60 0.64
CA LEU A 64 -4.35 0.87 1.88
C LEU A 64 -4.48 1.85 3.05
N PHE A 65 -5.21 1.42 4.07
CA PHE A 65 -5.28 2.13 5.34
C PHE A 65 -4.24 1.57 6.32
N SER A 66 -3.50 2.45 7.01
CA SER A 66 -2.49 2.06 8.00
C SER A 66 -2.73 2.74 9.34
N ASP A 67 -2.32 4.01 9.48
CA ASP A 67 -2.38 4.76 10.74
C ASP A 67 -3.79 5.16 11.16
N ALA A 68 -4.70 5.26 10.18
CA ALA A 68 -6.08 5.66 10.39
C ALA A 68 -7.03 4.87 9.50
N CYS A 69 -8.21 4.57 10.07
CA CYS A 69 -9.35 4.13 9.29
C CYS A 69 -9.84 5.24 8.35
N GLY A 70 -10.73 4.89 7.43
CA GLY A 70 -11.48 5.88 6.66
C GLY A 70 -12.42 6.71 7.52
N LYS A 71 -13.25 7.52 6.89
CA LYS A 71 -14.24 8.32 7.64
C LYS A 71 -15.37 7.41 8.15
N PRO A 72 -15.93 7.65 9.34
CA PRO A 72 -17.12 6.93 9.79
C PRO A 72 -18.25 7.02 8.76
N GLY A 73 -18.82 5.87 8.36
CA GLY A 73 -19.84 5.78 7.31
C GLY A 73 -19.30 5.78 5.88
N GLU A 74 -17.98 5.71 5.70
CA GLU A 74 -17.36 5.56 4.38
C GLU A 74 -17.50 4.12 3.89
N MET A 75 -18.51 3.88 3.06
CA MET A 75 -18.84 2.54 2.59
C MET A 75 -18.01 2.16 1.36
N HIS A 76 -17.34 1.01 1.44
CA HIS A 76 -16.67 0.36 0.31
C HIS A 76 -17.33 -0.99 0.02
N GLU A 77 -17.09 -1.51 -1.19
CA GLU A 77 -17.57 -2.82 -1.62
C GLU A 77 -16.39 -3.66 -2.12
N GLY A 78 -16.33 -4.93 -1.74
CA GLY A 78 -15.31 -5.86 -2.22
C GLY A 78 -15.80 -7.29 -2.06
N ASN A 79 -15.57 -8.13 -3.07
CA ASN A 79 -16.01 -9.53 -3.09
C ASN A 79 -17.52 -9.72 -2.81
N GLY A 80 -18.35 -8.76 -3.26
CA GLY A 80 -19.82 -8.79 -3.11
C GLY A 80 -20.33 -8.39 -1.73
N GLU A 81 -19.47 -7.86 -0.85
CA GLU A 81 -19.83 -7.39 0.48
C GLU A 81 -19.55 -5.90 0.63
N LYS A 82 -20.48 -5.16 1.25
CA LYS A 82 -20.30 -3.76 1.64
C LYS A 82 -19.83 -3.66 3.10
N TYR A 83 -18.85 -2.79 3.35
CA TYR A 83 -18.28 -2.59 4.68
C TYR A 83 -17.88 -1.12 4.87
N ASP A 84 -17.95 -0.64 6.12
CA ASP A 84 -17.55 0.71 6.51
C ASP A 84 -16.05 0.74 6.82
N VAL A 85 -15.25 1.37 5.96
CA VAL A 85 -13.79 1.50 6.17
C VAL A 85 -13.43 2.46 7.30
N GLY A 86 -14.41 3.20 7.84
CA GLY A 86 -14.28 3.94 9.09
C GLY A 86 -14.23 3.05 10.34
N THR A 87 -14.44 1.75 10.20
CA THR A 87 -14.24 0.76 11.27
C THR A 87 -12.95 -0.03 11.07
N PHE A 88 -12.30 -0.47 12.15
CA PHE A 88 -11.10 -1.32 12.06
C PHE A 88 -11.34 -2.58 11.22
N VAL A 89 -12.50 -3.22 11.39
CA VAL A 89 -12.85 -4.44 10.63
C VAL A 89 -13.00 -4.14 9.14
N GLY A 90 -13.71 -3.07 8.78
CA GLY A 90 -13.85 -2.66 7.37
C GLY A 90 -12.53 -2.24 6.76
N MET A 91 -11.68 -1.54 7.51
CA MET A 91 -10.32 -1.17 7.12
C MET A 91 -9.47 -2.41 6.78
N VAL A 92 -9.42 -3.40 7.67
CA VAL A 92 -8.66 -4.64 7.42
C VAL A 92 -9.25 -5.43 6.25
N LYS A 93 -10.59 -5.49 6.13
CA LYS A 93 -11.26 -6.16 5.01
C LYS A 93 -10.91 -5.50 3.67
N HIS A 94 -10.93 -4.17 3.62
CA HIS A 94 -10.49 -3.40 2.46
C HIS A 94 -9.06 -3.78 2.07
N ASN A 95 -8.12 -3.67 3.01
CA ASN A 95 -6.71 -3.92 2.73
C ASN A 95 -6.46 -5.33 2.19
N ILE A 96 -7.06 -6.36 2.80
CA ILE A 96 -6.89 -7.74 2.34
C ILE A 96 -7.49 -7.93 0.94
N ASN A 97 -8.67 -7.39 0.65
CA ASN A 97 -9.27 -7.45 -0.68
C ASN A 97 -8.36 -6.78 -1.72
N THR A 98 -7.92 -5.55 -1.45
CA THR A 98 -7.02 -4.78 -2.33
C THR A 98 -5.70 -5.51 -2.59
N ILE A 99 -5.09 -6.09 -1.55
CA ILE A 99 -3.84 -6.86 -1.69
C ILE A 99 -4.07 -8.11 -2.55
N VAL A 100 -5.10 -8.90 -2.25
CA VAL A 100 -5.38 -10.15 -2.98
C VAL A 100 -5.69 -9.87 -4.45
N ASP A 101 -6.50 -8.85 -4.74
CA ASP A 101 -6.88 -8.51 -6.11
C ASP A 101 -5.70 -8.00 -6.93
N ALA A 102 -4.77 -7.27 -6.32
CA ALA A 102 -3.55 -6.79 -6.97
C ALA A 102 -2.51 -7.90 -7.24
N LEU A 103 -2.57 -9.02 -6.50
CA LEU A 103 -1.61 -10.13 -6.61
C LEU A 103 -2.10 -11.30 -7.49
N LYS A 104 -3.35 -11.29 -7.95
CA LYS A 104 -3.86 -12.20 -8.99
C LYS A 104 -3.07 -11.99 -10.29
#